data_AF-F7VJ25-F1
#
_entry.id   AF-F7VJ25-F1
#
_cell.length_a   1.000
_cell.length_b   1.000
_cell.length_c   1.000
_cell.angle_alpha   90.00
_cell.angle_beta   90.00
_cell.angle_gamma   90.00
#
_symmetry.space_group_name_H-M   'P 1'
#
loop_
_entity.id
_entity.type
_entity.pdbx_description
1 polymer ?
#
loop_
_entity_poly.entity_id
_entity_poly.type
_entity_poly.pdbx_seq_one_letter_code
_entity_poly.pdbx_strand_id
1 'polypeptide(L)'
;MPASFSWLIHSPLHATYGSLHPYTSRLTVMRRYFNGEKRTGFMTKAPDTKVLDAKAAHVKEYLGTPTDLKADAVKEVAIGLADTLADVFALYVKTKNFHWHMSGRHFRDYHLLLDEQSDQIFAMTDPLAERARKIGGTTLHSIGEISRRTQILDNDALYVTPEDMLAELRDDNLSLTKRLRKVHAICDDANDVATASLIENWIDETERRTWFLFEATRPAFGKNA
;
A
#
# COMPACT_ATOMS: atom_id res chain seq x y z
N MET A 1 -19.60 11.88 37.97
CA MET A 1 -20.88 11.94 37.22
C MET A 1 -20.64 12.67 35.91
N PRO A 2 -21.37 12.37 34.80
CA PRO A 2 -22.28 11.26 34.50
C PRO A 2 -21.79 10.51 33.21
N ALA A 3 -22.43 9.56 32.54
CA ALA A 3 -23.77 9.01 32.57
C ALA A 3 -23.70 7.56 32.05
N SER A 4 -24.33 6.64 32.78
CA SER A 4 -24.74 5.32 32.31
C SER A 4 -25.98 5.47 31.41
N PHE A 5 -25.94 4.88 30.21
CA PHE A 5 -27.15 4.63 29.42
C PHE A 5 -27.27 3.14 29.12
N SER A 6 -28.30 2.55 29.73
CA SER A 6 -28.82 1.22 29.51
C SER A 6 -29.69 1.21 28.27
N TRP A 7 -29.51 0.22 27.39
CA TRP A 7 -30.54 -0.21 26.45
C TRP A 7 -30.66 -1.73 26.51
N LEU A 8 -31.65 -2.18 27.29
CA LEU A 8 -32.25 -3.50 27.20
C LEU A 8 -33.27 -3.49 26.06
N ILE A 9 -33.07 -4.33 25.05
CA ILE A 9 -34.16 -4.80 24.17
C ILE A 9 -34.19 -6.31 24.29
N HIS A 10 -35.24 -6.82 24.92
CA HIS A 10 -35.65 -8.22 24.85
C HIS A 10 -36.69 -8.37 23.74
N SER A 11 -36.46 -9.28 22.79
CA SER A 11 -37.44 -10.34 22.51
C SER A 11 -36.88 -11.42 21.57
N PRO A 12 -37.37 -12.67 21.68
CA PRO A 12 -36.73 -13.85 21.14
C PRO A 12 -37.40 -14.32 19.85
N LEU A 13 -36.64 -14.81 18.88
CA LEU A 13 -37.16 -15.70 17.85
C LEU A 13 -36.17 -16.83 17.58
N HIS A 14 -36.65 -18.04 17.87
CA HIS A 14 -36.09 -19.31 17.47
C HIS A 14 -35.80 -19.35 15.97
N ALA A 15 -34.61 -19.80 15.59
CA ALA A 15 -34.37 -20.40 14.28
C ALA A 15 -33.59 -21.71 14.47
N THR A 16 -34.20 -22.77 13.95
CA THR A 16 -33.84 -24.18 14.04
C THR A 16 -32.54 -24.52 13.33
N TYR A 17 -31.80 -25.46 13.91
CA TYR A 17 -30.71 -26.22 13.29
C TYR A 17 -31.16 -26.89 11.99
N GLY A 18 -30.38 -26.70 10.92
CA GLY A 18 -30.52 -27.37 9.63
C GLY A 18 -29.14 -27.78 9.11
N SER A 19 -29.03 -29.04 8.71
CA SER A 19 -27.82 -29.82 8.44
C SER A 19 -26.91 -29.35 7.30
N LEU A 20 -25.61 -29.64 7.50
CA LEU A 20 -24.54 -29.79 6.51
C LEU A 20 -24.96 -30.46 5.20
N HIS A 21 -24.51 -29.93 4.06
CA HIS A 21 -23.89 -30.69 2.95
C HIS A 21 -23.03 -29.77 2.06
N PRO A 22 -21.93 -30.28 1.46
CA PRO A 22 -20.92 -29.49 0.76
C PRO A 22 -21.24 -29.35 -0.73
N TYR A 23 -20.90 -28.20 -1.34
CA TYR A 23 -20.84 -28.11 -2.80
C TYR A 23 -19.62 -27.32 -3.27
N THR A 24 -18.77 -28.05 -3.96
CA THR A 24 -17.69 -27.62 -4.82
C THR A 24 -18.17 -26.81 -6.03
N SER A 25 -17.36 -25.83 -6.41
CA SER A 25 -17.21 -25.21 -7.73
C SER A 25 -18.43 -24.57 -8.38
N ARG A 26 -18.37 -23.25 -8.60
CA ARG A 26 -18.46 -22.68 -9.95
C ARG A 26 -17.98 -21.23 -9.98
N LEU A 27 -16.92 -21.03 -10.74
CA LEU A 27 -16.63 -19.79 -11.46
C LEU A 27 -17.90 -19.18 -12.05
N THR A 28 -17.92 -17.84 -12.09
CA THR A 28 -18.78 -16.95 -12.89
C THR A 28 -19.87 -16.20 -12.13
N VAL A 29 -19.48 -15.14 -11.41
CA VAL A 29 -20.15 -13.83 -11.32
C VAL A 29 -19.05 -12.88 -10.81
N MET A 30 -18.45 -11.96 -11.56
CA MET A 30 -19.04 -10.66 -11.89
C MET A 30 -18.21 -9.95 -12.98
N ARG A 31 -18.12 -10.53 -14.19
CA ARG A 31 -17.64 -9.82 -15.39
C ARG A 31 -18.80 -9.01 -15.99
N ARG A 32 -19.25 -7.95 -15.30
CA ARG A 32 -20.23 -6.99 -15.83
C ARG A 32 -20.02 -5.58 -15.27
N TYR A 33 -18.90 -4.96 -15.65
CA TYR A 33 -18.75 -3.51 -15.82
C TYR A 33 -17.72 -3.20 -16.92
N PHE A 34 -17.82 -3.88 -18.07
CA PHE A 34 -17.13 -3.48 -19.30
C PHE A 34 -17.95 -3.92 -20.52
N ASN A 35 -19.13 -3.30 -20.69
CA ASN A 35 -19.69 -3.07 -22.02
C ASN A 35 -19.42 -1.57 -22.28
N GLY A 36 -18.56 -1.19 -23.20
CA GLY A 36 -18.65 -1.57 -24.61
C GLY A 36 -19.51 -0.59 -25.41
N GLU A 37 -19.74 0.64 -24.92
CA GLU A 37 -20.18 1.75 -25.76
C GLU A 37 -18.97 2.30 -26.52
N LYS A 38 -18.93 2.03 -27.82
CA LYS A 38 -17.99 2.63 -28.77
C LYS A 38 -18.24 4.14 -28.81
N ARG A 39 -17.50 4.92 -28.00
CA ARG A 39 -17.29 6.34 -28.29
C ARG A 39 -16.52 6.42 -29.61
N THR A 40 -17.22 6.85 -30.64
CA THR A 40 -16.65 7.28 -31.92
C THR A 40 -15.49 8.23 -31.68
N GLY A 41 -14.38 7.97 -32.37
CA GLY A 41 -13.06 8.48 -32.03
C GLY A 41 -12.96 9.99 -32.04
N PHE A 42 -12.52 10.56 -30.92
CA PHE A 42 -11.58 11.66 -30.95
C PHE A 42 -10.20 11.03 -31.02
N MET A 43 -9.61 10.98 -32.22
CA MET A 43 -8.16 10.85 -32.33
C MET A 43 -7.57 12.12 -31.71
N THR A 44 -7.24 12.10 -30.43
CA THR A 44 -6.46 13.17 -29.83
C THR A 44 -5.09 13.14 -30.51
N LYS A 45 -4.85 14.12 -31.38
CA LYS A 45 -3.54 14.34 -32.01
C LYS A 45 -2.50 14.34 -30.90
N ALA A 46 -1.42 13.56 -31.06
CA ALA A 46 -0.31 13.57 -30.13
C ALA A 46 0.12 15.04 -29.91
N PRO A 47 0.31 15.47 -28.66
CA PRO A 47 0.63 16.86 -28.35
C PRO A 47 1.90 17.28 -29.09
N ASP A 48 1.88 18.50 -29.63
CA ASP A 48 3.02 19.10 -30.33
C ASP A 48 4.24 19.11 -29.41
N THR A 49 5.36 18.57 -29.89
CA THR A 49 6.65 18.53 -29.21
C THR A 49 7.06 19.90 -28.66
N LYS A 50 6.80 21.01 -29.37
CA LYS A 50 7.13 22.34 -28.87
C LYS A 50 6.32 22.75 -27.65
N VAL A 51 5.06 22.31 -27.57
CA VAL A 51 4.17 22.57 -26.42
C VAL A 51 4.59 21.71 -25.23
N LEU A 52 5.06 20.48 -25.47
CA LEU A 52 5.62 19.62 -24.44
C LEU A 52 6.93 20.21 -23.88
N ASP A 53 7.82 20.68 -24.76
CA ASP A 53 9.10 21.27 -24.37
C ASP A 53 8.90 22.58 -23.60
N ALA A 54 7.95 23.43 -24.01
CA ALA A 54 7.59 24.65 -23.28
C ALA A 54 6.99 24.35 -21.90
N LYS A 55 6.13 23.32 -21.78
CA LYS A 55 5.61 22.87 -20.49
C LYS A 55 6.71 22.30 -19.59
N ALA A 56 7.64 21.53 -20.14
CA ALA A 56 8.77 20.99 -19.40
C ALA A 56 9.72 22.11 -18.91
N ALA A 57 9.98 23.10 -19.75
CA ALA A 57 10.76 24.28 -19.38
C ALA A 57 10.07 25.09 -18.26
N HIS A 58 8.76 25.29 -18.37
CA HIS A 58 7.96 25.97 -17.34
C HIS A 58 7.96 25.19 -16.01
N VAL A 59 7.80 23.87 -16.04
CA VAL A 59 7.93 23.03 -14.84
C VAL A 59 9.32 23.17 -14.22
N LYS A 60 10.39 23.17 -15.02
CA LYS A 60 11.76 23.34 -14.53
C LYS A 60 11.98 24.72 -13.88
N GLU A 61 11.40 25.77 -14.46
CA GLU A 61 11.50 27.15 -13.95
C GLU A 61 10.80 27.34 -12.60
N TYR A 62 9.62 26.74 -12.41
CA TYR A 62 8.80 26.98 -11.21
C TYR A 62 8.88 25.87 -10.14
N LEU A 63 9.27 24.65 -10.51
CA LEU A 63 9.28 23.48 -9.61
C LEU A 63 10.66 22.87 -9.39
N GLY A 64 11.71 23.47 -9.98
CA GLY A 64 13.10 23.02 -9.87
C GLY A 64 13.75 23.42 -8.55
N THR A 65 13.54 22.63 -7.50
CA THR A 65 14.34 22.75 -6.27
C THR A 65 15.82 22.59 -6.62
N PRO A 66 16.70 23.54 -6.23
CA PRO A 66 18.12 23.43 -6.50
C PRO A 66 18.73 22.18 -5.84
N THR A 67 19.54 21.44 -6.59
CA THR A 67 20.33 20.31 -6.10
C THR A 67 21.63 20.20 -6.91
N ASP A 68 22.67 19.65 -6.29
CA ASP A 68 23.94 19.28 -6.90
C ASP A 68 23.94 17.86 -7.50
N LEU A 69 22.86 17.09 -7.31
CA LEU A 69 22.67 15.79 -7.95
C LEU A 69 22.46 15.94 -9.46
N LYS A 70 22.93 14.94 -10.22
CA LYS A 70 22.73 14.89 -11.68
C LYS A 70 21.24 14.77 -12.01
N ALA A 71 20.80 15.41 -13.09
CA ALA A 71 19.38 15.42 -13.49
C ALA A 71 18.81 14.01 -13.71
N ASP A 72 19.57 13.10 -14.33
CA ASP A 72 19.13 11.72 -14.53
C ASP A 72 19.03 10.95 -13.20
N ALA A 73 19.96 11.19 -12.27
CA ALA A 73 19.92 10.60 -10.93
C ALA A 73 18.70 11.09 -10.14
N VAL A 74 18.41 12.39 -10.17
CA VAL A 74 17.19 12.97 -9.56
C VAL A 74 15.93 12.30 -10.11
N LYS A 75 15.87 12.10 -11.43
CA LYS A 75 14.73 11.46 -12.08
C LYS A 75 14.56 10.01 -11.61
N GLU A 76 15.63 9.22 -11.58
CA GLU A 76 15.60 7.82 -11.15
C GLU A 76 15.22 7.67 -9.68
N VAL A 77 15.85 8.44 -8.79
CA VAL A 77 15.52 8.45 -7.36
C VAL A 77 14.07 8.89 -7.14
N ALA A 78 13.61 9.97 -7.80
CA ALA A 78 12.23 10.44 -7.65
C ALA A 78 11.19 9.44 -8.14
N ILE A 79 11.47 8.70 -9.23
CA ILE A 79 10.61 7.61 -9.69
C ILE A 79 10.55 6.50 -8.65
N GLY A 80 11.70 6.07 -8.11
CA GLY A 80 11.78 5.06 -7.07
C GLY A 80 11.02 5.43 -5.79
N LEU A 81 11.14 6.69 -5.36
CA LEU A 81 10.41 7.23 -4.21
C LEU A 81 8.90 7.30 -4.47
N ALA A 82 8.47 7.74 -5.65
CA ALA A 82 7.06 7.82 -6.01
C ALA A 82 6.40 6.41 -6.08
N ASP A 83 7.11 5.41 -6.63
CA ASP A 83 6.60 4.04 -6.64
C ASP A 83 6.55 3.44 -5.23
N THR A 84 7.56 3.71 -4.40
CA THR A 84 7.57 3.28 -2.99
C THR A 84 6.43 3.91 -2.23
N LEU A 85 6.15 5.20 -2.45
CA LEU A 85 5.03 5.90 -1.84
C LEU A 85 3.68 5.31 -2.27
N ALA A 86 3.57 4.84 -3.51
CA ALA A 86 2.36 4.16 -3.99
C ALA A 86 2.14 2.84 -3.26
N ASP A 87 3.20 2.03 -3.10
CA ASP A 87 3.17 0.79 -2.31
C ASP A 87 2.78 1.09 -0.85
N VAL A 88 3.34 2.14 -0.25
CA VAL A 88 3.05 2.56 1.14
C VAL A 88 1.58 2.91 1.33
N PHE A 89 0.99 3.71 0.43
CA PHE A 89 -0.45 4.03 0.53
C PHE A 89 -1.34 2.81 0.37
N ALA A 90 -1.03 1.94 -0.60
CA ALA A 90 -1.80 0.71 -0.80
C ALA A 90 -1.69 -0.23 0.42
N LEU A 91 -0.48 -0.43 0.94
CA LEU A 91 -0.24 -1.27 2.11
C LEU A 91 -0.89 -0.69 3.37
N TYR A 92 -0.86 0.62 3.57
CA TYR A 92 -1.57 1.29 4.67
C TYR A 92 -3.06 0.98 4.64
N VAL A 93 -3.71 1.23 3.49
CA VAL A 93 -5.15 0.98 3.33
C VAL A 93 -5.48 -0.50 3.54
N LYS A 94 -4.67 -1.41 2.99
CA LYS A 94 -4.84 -2.86 3.16
C LYS A 94 -4.67 -3.31 4.62
N THR A 95 -3.71 -2.73 5.34
CA THR A 95 -3.50 -2.99 6.76
C THR A 95 -4.71 -2.53 7.57
N LYS A 96 -5.24 -1.33 7.30
CA LYS A 96 -6.47 -0.82 7.93
C LYS A 96 -7.70 -1.66 7.57
N ASN A 97 -7.81 -2.11 6.33
CA ASN A 97 -8.85 -3.03 5.89
C ASN A 97 -8.86 -4.30 6.77
N PHE A 98 -7.72 -4.97 6.92
CA PHE A 98 -7.64 -6.17 7.75
C PHE A 98 -7.82 -5.87 9.24
N HIS A 99 -7.36 -4.72 9.73
CA HIS A 99 -7.63 -4.27 11.09
C HIS A 99 -9.14 -4.12 11.39
N TRP A 100 -9.91 -3.52 10.48
CA TRP A 100 -11.35 -3.33 10.66
C TRP A 100 -12.13 -4.64 10.59
N HIS A 101 -11.69 -5.58 9.74
CA HIS A 101 -12.38 -6.86 9.50
C HIS A 101 -11.80 -8.02 10.31
N MET A 102 -10.87 -7.75 11.22
CA MET A 102 -10.26 -8.74 12.09
C MET A 102 -11.31 -9.43 12.98
N SER A 103 -11.17 -10.73 13.20
CA SER A 103 -12.10 -11.50 14.03
C SER A 103 -11.40 -12.68 14.72
N GLY A 104 -12.12 -13.39 15.60
CA GLY A 104 -11.63 -14.60 16.26
C GLY A 104 -11.00 -14.39 17.65
N ARG A 105 -10.46 -15.47 18.22
CA ARG A 105 -10.01 -15.53 19.63
C ARG A 105 -8.84 -14.60 19.98
N HIS A 106 -8.05 -14.22 18.97
CA HIS A 106 -6.90 -13.30 19.10
C HIS A 106 -7.22 -11.88 18.62
N PHE A 107 -8.52 -11.56 18.43
CA PHE A 107 -8.99 -10.31 17.85
C PHE A 107 -8.26 -9.08 18.40
N ARG A 108 -8.23 -8.92 19.74
CA ARG A 108 -7.67 -7.72 20.35
C ARG A 108 -6.19 -7.53 20.02
N ASP A 109 -5.41 -8.60 20.08
CA ASP A 109 -3.96 -8.52 19.89
C ASP A 109 -3.61 -8.23 18.43
N TYR A 110 -4.29 -8.90 17.49
CA TYR A 110 -4.10 -8.64 16.06
C TYR A 110 -4.63 -7.27 15.66
N HIS A 111 -5.78 -6.85 16.17
CA HIS A 111 -6.35 -5.54 15.90
C HIS A 111 -5.41 -4.40 16.31
N LEU A 112 -4.80 -4.50 17.50
CA LEU A 112 -3.82 -3.52 17.98
C LEU A 112 -2.48 -3.60 17.23
N LEU A 113 -2.01 -4.81 16.91
CA LEU A 113 -0.80 -5.00 16.10
C LEU A 113 -0.94 -4.32 14.73
N LEU A 114 -2.07 -4.54 14.06
CA LEU A 114 -2.31 -3.97 12.73
C LEU A 114 -2.46 -2.44 12.78
N ASP A 115 -2.99 -1.88 13.87
CA ASP A 115 -2.99 -0.43 14.08
C ASP A 115 -1.56 0.11 14.21
N GLU A 116 -0.74 -0.47 15.08
CA GLU A 116 0.65 -0.08 15.28
C GLU A 116 1.44 -0.11 13.95
N GLN A 117 1.26 -1.18 13.16
CA GLN A 117 1.92 -1.28 11.87
C GLN A 117 1.39 -0.26 10.86
N SER A 118 0.08 0.00 10.84
CA SER A 118 -0.51 1.00 9.95
C SER A 118 0.01 2.42 10.25
N ASP A 119 0.21 2.77 11.52
CA ASP A 119 0.79 4.06 11.92
C ASP A 119 2.22 4.21 11.43
N GLN A 120 3.03 3.15 11.55
CA GLN A 120 4.41 3.12 11.05
C GLN A 120 4.47 3.27 9.53
N ILE A 121 3.61 2.56 8.80
CA ILE A 121 3.53 2.64 7.34
C ILE A 121 3.09 4.06 6.93
N PHE A 122 2.07 4.61 7.59
CA PHE A 122 1.57 5.95 7.28
C PHE A 122 2.62 7.03 7.54
N ALA A 123 3.45 6.89 8.56
CA ALA A 123 4.54 7.81 8.88
C ALA A 123 5.61 7.91 7.77
N MET A 124 5.70 6.92 6.86
CA MET A 124 6.62 6.96 5.72
C MET A 124 6.15 7.91 4.60
N THR A 125 4.85 8.23 4.55
CA THR A 125 4.23 8.90 3.39
C THR A 125 4.81 10.27 3.07
N ASP A 126 4.79 11.18 4.05
CA ASP A 126 5.24 12.55 3.86
C ASP A 126 6.77 12.64 3.62
N PRO A 127 7.63 11.97 4.42
CA PRO A 127 9.06 11.95 4.15
C PRO A 127 9.44 11.46 2.74
N LEU A 128 8.77 10.41 2.22
CA LEU A 128 8.98 9.92 0.85
C LEU A 128 8.63 10.99 -0.18
N ALA A 129 7.44 11.59 -0.05
CA ALA A 129 6.94 12.60 -0.98
C ALA A 129 7.82 13.85 -0.98
N GLU A 130 8.12 14.38 0.21
CA GLU A 130 8.95 15.56 0.37
C GLU A 130 10.38 15.30 -0.07
N ARG A 131 10.94 14.11 0.15
CA ARG A 131 12.33 13.82 -0.26
C ARG A 131 12.48 13.93 -1.78
N ALA A 132 11.53 13.40 -2.55
CA ALA A 132 11.51 13.56 -4.00
C ALA A 132 11.49 15.04 -4.41
N ARG A 133 10.71 15.89 -3.71
CA ARG A 133 10.66 17.34 -3.97
C ARG A 133 11.94 18.08 -3.55
N LYS A 134 12.59 17.64 -2.46
CA LYS A 134 13.83 18.24 -1.93
C LYS A 134 15.00 18.09 -2.91
N ILE A 135 15.04 17.01 -3.70
CA ILE A 135 16.05 16.80 -4.75
C ILE A 135 15.64 17.33 -6.12
N GLY A 136 14.53 18.06 -6.22
CA GLY A 136 14.06 18.66 -7.48
C GLY A 136 13.24 17.72 -8.37
N GLY A 137 12.94 16.50 -7.93
CA GLY A 137 12.02 15.57 -8.59
C GLY A 137 10.55 15.87 -8.26
N THR A 138 9.62 15.16 -8.89
CA THR A 138 8.17 15.21 -8.57
C THR A 138 7.75 13.96 -7.79
N THR A 139 6.51 13.95 -7.28
CA THR A 139 5.93 12.80 -6.55
C THR A 139 4.52 12.49 -7.06
N LEU A 140 3.79 11.62 -6.36
CA LEU A 140 2.42 11.23 -6.69
C LEU A 140 1.45 12.41 -6.68
N HIS A 141 0.42 12.33 -7.54
CA HIS A 141 -0.59 13.37 -7.69
C HIS A 141 -2.00 12.92 -7.31
N SER A 142 -2.31 11.61 -7.34
CA SER A 142 -3.68 11.13 -7.18
C SER A 142 -3.78 9.64 -6.84
N ILE A 143 -4.95 9.23 -6.35
CA ILE A 143 -5.31 7.82 -6.09
C ILE A 143 -5.18 6.96 -7.36
N GLY A 144 -5.63 7.47 -8.51
CA GLY A 144 -5.48 6.75 -9.77
C GLY A 144 -4.02 6.54 -10.18
N GLU A 145 -3.12 7.45 -9.79
CA GLU A 145 -1.68 7.25 -9.98
C GLU A 145 -1.11 6.22 -9.03
N ILE A 146 -1.52 6.23 -7.75
CA ILE A 146 -1.16 5.19 -6.77
C ILE A 146 -1.50 3.81 -7.33
N SER A 147 -2.74 3.60 -7.79
CA SER A 147 -3.20 2.33 -8.35
C SER A 147 -2.39 1.84 -9.56
N ARG A 148 -1.87 2.75 -10.40
CA ARG A 148 -1.05 2.38 -11.57
C ARG A 148 0.40 2.05 -11.23
N ARG A 149 0.90 2.51 -10.08
CA ARG A 149 2.31 2.39 -9.69
C ARG A 149 2.56 1.32 -8.64
N THR A 150 1.60 1.10 -7.75
CA THR A 150 1.71 0.11 -6.67
C THR A 150 1.87 -1.30 -7.22
N GLN A 151 2.67 -2.12 -6.53
CA GLN A 151 2.73 -3.57 -6.72
C GLN A 151 1.92 -4.33 -5.65
N ILE A 152 1.40 -3.63 -4.65
CA ILE A 152 0.54 -4.20 -3.61
C ILE A 152 -0.86 -4.40 -4.21
N LEU A 153 -1.34 -5.64 -4.16
CA LEU A 153 -2.66 -6.00 -4.68
C LEU A 153 -3.74 -5.68 -3.66
N ASP A 154 -4.86 -5.14 -4.15
CA ASP A 154 -6.08 -4.97 -3.37
C ASP A 154 -6.62 -6.32 -2.90
N ASN A 155 -7.29 -6.31 -1.74
CA ASN A 155 -8.04 -7.45 -1.24
C ASN A 155 -9.47 -7.02 -0.88
N ASP A 156 -10.38 -7.26 -1.84
CA ASP A 156 -11.81 -6.96 -1.74
C ASP A 156 -12.64 -8.19 -1.35
N ALA A 157 -12.01 -9.27 -0.86
CA ALA A 157 -12.72 -10.47 -0.49
C ALA A 157 -13.70 -10.20 0.67
N LEU A 158 -14.91 -10.77 0.58
CA LEU A 158 -15.94 -10.62 1.62
C LEU A 158 -15.51 -11.18 2.98
N TYR A 159 -14.59 -12.15 2.97
CA TYR A 159 -14.04 -12.76 4.16
C TYR A 159 -12.63 -13.27 3.89
N VAL A 160 -11.73 -13.02 4.84
CA VAL A 160 -10.36 -13.52 4.88
C VAL A 160 -10.13 -14.04 6.30
N THR A 161 -9.46 -15.18 6.45
CA THR A 161 -9.15 -15.68 7.81
C THR A 161 -8.10 -14.79 8.46
N PRO A 162 -8.08 -14.65 9.81
CA PRO A 162 -7.03 -13.90 10.50
C PRO A 162 -5.62 -14.36 10.12
N GLU A 163 -5.41 -15.68 9.99
CA GLU A 163 -4.13 -16.26 9.60
C GLU A 163 -3.73 -15.85 8.17
N ASP A 164 -4.66 -15.88 7.21
CA ASP A 164 -4.40 -15.45 5.84
C ASP A 164 -4.14 -13.94 5.75
N MET A 165 -4.88 -13.11 6.52
CA MET A 165 -4.65 -11.66 6.58
C MET A 165 -3.21 -11.33 7.02
N LEU A 166 -2.72 -11.99 8.08
CA LEU A 166 -1.38 -11.77 8.60
C LEU A 166 -0.30 -12.31 7.64
N ALA A 167 -0.53 -13.47 7.01
CA ALA A 167 0.39 -14.02 6.02
C ALA A 167 0.49 -13.14 4.77
N GLU A 168 -0.63 -12.59 4.29
CA GLU A 168 -0.66 -11.70 3.15
C GLU A 168 0.06 -10.37 3.45
N LEU A 169 -0.18 -9.76 4.61
CA LEU A 169 0.56 -8.56 5.02
C LEU A 169 2.06 -8.82 5.22
N ARG A 170 2.45 -10.01 5.68
CA ARG A 170 3.86 -10.40 5.78
C ARG A 170 4.51 -10.40 4.40
N ASP A 171 3.86 -11.02 3.42
CA ASP A 171 4.39 -11.15 2.07
C ASP A 171 4.42 -9.79 1.35
N ASP A 172 3.44 -8.92 1.60
CA ASP A 172 3.42 -7.55 1.12
C ASP A 172 4.55 -6.70 1.74
N ASN A 173 4.82 -6.84 3.05
CA ASN A 173 5.97 -6.19 3.69
C ASN A 173 7.29 -6.70 3.09
N LEU A 174 7.44 -8.01 2.82
CA LEU A 174 8.61 -8.54 2.11
C LEU A 174 8.77 -7.94 0.71
N SER A 175 7.66 -7.70 0.01
CA SER A 175 7.66 -7.01 -1.29
C SER A 175 8.13 -5.56 -1.17
N LEU A 176 7.65 -4.83 -0.15
CA LEU A 176 8.08 -3.48 0.15
C LEU A 176 9.57 -3.42 0.53
N THR A 177 10.08 -4.33 1.36
CA THR A 177 11.52 -4.44 1.68
C THR A 177 12.36 -4.61 0.41
N LYS A 178 11.92 -5.45 -0.53
CA LYS A 178 12.61 -5.62 -1.82
C LYS A 178 12.59 -4.34 -2.65
N ARG A 179 11.50 -3.57 -2.65
CA ARG A 179 11.46 -2.26 -3.32
C ARG A 179 12.39 -1.26 -2.67
N LEU A 180 12.36 -1.14 -1.35
CA LEU A 180 13.24 -0.25 -0.60
C LEU A 180 14.71 -0.53 -0.90
N ARG A 181 15.15 -1.79 -0.89
CA ARG A 181 16.52 -2.17 -1.26
C ARG A 181 16.91 -1.78 -2.69
N LYS A 182 15.98 -1.85 -3.65
CA LYS A 182 16.23 -1.40 -5.02
C LYS A 182 16.42 0.11 -5.10
N VAL A 183 15.58 0.87 -4.38
CA VAL A 183 15.69 2.34 -4.36
C VAL A 183 16.94 2.77 -3.61
N HIS A 184 17.31 2.08 -2.53
CA HIS A 184 18.57 2.28 -1.82
C HIS A 184 19.78 2.18 -2.77
N ALA A 185 19.87 1.11 -3.57
CA ALA A 185 20.95 0.96 -4.54
C ALA A 185 21.01 2.10 -5.57
N ILE A 186 19.86 2.59 -6.04
CA ILE A 186 19.79 3.77 -6.93
C ILE A 186 20.33 5.02 -6.23
N CYS A 187 20.04 5.19 -4.93
CA CYS A 187 20.54 6.32 -4.16
C CYS A 187 22.05 6.25 -3.97
N ASP A 188 22.60 5.06 -3.72
CA ASP A 188 24.05 4.84 -3.59
C ASP A 188 24.78 5.21 -4.89
N ASP A 189 24.30 4.71 -6.03
CA ASP A 189 24.86 5.03 -7.35
C ASP A 189 24.78 6.54 -7.68
N ALA A 190 23.73 7.21 -7.16
CA ALA A 190 23.51 8.64 -7.29
C ALA A 190 24.32 9.50 -6.31
N ASN A 191 25.00 8.91 -5.33
CA ASN A 191 25.60 9.60 -4.17
C ASN A 191 24.56 10.41 -3.36
N ASP A 192 23.30 9.97 -3.34
CA ASP A 192 22.22 10.54 -2.53
C ASP A 192 22.14 9.86 -1.15
N VAL A 193 23.14 10.19 -0.32
CA VAL A 193 23.31 9.61 1.03
C VAL A 193 22.11 9.87 1.93
N ALA A 194 21.46 11.03 1.80
CA ALA A 194 20.33 11.40 2.66
C ALA A 194 19.07 10.57 2.34
N THR A 195 18.80 10.27 1.07
CA THR A 195 17.70 9.37 0.71
C THR A 195 18.02 7.93 1.12
N ALA A 196 19.25 7.46 0.88
CA ALA A 196 19.69 6.13 1.29
C ALA A 196 19.50 5.90 2.80
N SER A 197 19.93 6.86 3.63
CA SER A 197 19.80 6.78 5.09
C SER A 197 18.35 6.72 5.59
N LEU A 198 17.41 7.43 4.96
CA LEU A 198 15.99 7.29 5.27
C LEU A 198 15.48 5.88 4.95
N ILE A 199 15.87 5.37 3.79
CA ILE A 199 15.45 4.05 3.31
C ILE A 199 16.00 2.92 4.21
N GLU A 200 17.22 3.04 4.73
CA GLU A 200 17.81 2.05 5.65
C GLU A 200 16.95 1.84 6.90
N ASN A 201 16.48 2.93 7.52
CA ASN A 201 15.57 2.85 8.66
C ASN A 201 14.25 2.14 8.30
N TRP A 202 13.68 2.46 7.13
CA TRP A 202 12.45 1.83 6.68
C TRP A 202 12.62 0.37 6.27
N ILE A 203 13.80 -0.04 5.81
CA ILE A 203 14.12 -1.45 5.58
C ILE A 203 14.02 -2.21 6.91
N ASP A 204 14.71 -1.74 7.96
CA ASP A 204 14.69 -2.37 9.29
C ASP A 204 13.26 -2.40 9.87
N GLU A 205 12.53 -1.29 9.80
CA GLU A 205 11.15 -1.23 10.27
C GLU A 205 10.22 -2.21 9.51
N THR A 206 10.40 -2.36 8.19
CA THR A 206 9.62 -3.29 7.36
C THR A 206 9.98 -4.75 7.67
N GLU A 207 11.26 -5.04 7.92
CA GLU A 207 11.73 -6.35 8.37
C GLU A 207 11.17 -6.71 9.75
N ARG A 208 11.10 -5.73 10.67
CA ARG A 208 10.46 -5.93 11.98
C ARG A 208 8.97 -6.26 11.82
N ARG A 209 8.22 -5.54 10.97
CA ARG A 209 6.81 -5.86 10.69
C ARG A 209 6.66 -7.28 10.15
N THR A 210 7.52 -7.66 9.21
CA THR A 210 7.56 -9.01 8.63
C THR A 210 7.79 -10.07 9.71
N TRP A 211 8.77 -9.85 10.60
CA TRP A 211 9.09 -10.76 11.69
C TRP A 211 7.90 -10.95 12.65
N PHE A 212 7.26 -9.86 13.08
CA PHE A 212 6.11 -9.93 13.99
C PHE A 212 4.94 -10.70 13.37
N LEU A 213 4.61 -10.43 12.10
CA LEU A 213 3.54 -11.13 11.39
C LEU A 213 3.86 -12.62 11.21
N PHE A 214 5.11 -12.97 10.95
CA PHE A 214 5.57 -14.35 10.87
C PHE A 214 5.43 -15.08 12.21
N GLU A 215 5.94 -14.52 13.31
CA GLU A 215 5.84 -15.18 14.62
C GLU A 215 4.39 -15.27 15.12
N ALA A 216 3.53 -14.28 14.80
CA ALA A 216 2.12 -14.32 15.15
C ALA A 216 1.34 -15.46 14.47
N THR A 217 1.80 -15.92 13.30
CA THR A 217 1.15 -16.99 12.52
C THR A 217 1.86 -18.34 12.63
N ARG A 218 2.97 -18.40 13.39
CA ARG A 218 3.79 -19.60 13.50
C ARG A 218 3.06 -20.70 14.28
N PRO A 219 2.97 -21.94 13.76
CA PRO A 219 2.41 -23.06 14.50
C PRO A 219 3.24 -23.35 15.76
N ALA A 220 2.57 -23.66 16.88
CA ALA A 220 3.22 -23.99 18.15
C ALA A 220 4.19 -25.21 18.05
N PHE A 221 3.97 -26.10 17.07
CA PHE A 221 4.82 -27.24 16.76
C PHE A 221 4.87 -27.49 15.25
N GLY A 222 6.04 -27.37 14.61
CA GLY A 222 6.24 -27.68 13.18
C GLY A 222 7.38 -26.89 12.53
N LYS A 223 8.05 -27.51 11.54
CA LYS A 223 9.18 -26.93 10.80
C LYS A 223 8.78 -25.62 10.12
N ASN A 224 9.67 -24.63 10.15
CA ASN A 224 9.54 -23.39 9.38
C ASN A 224 9.43 -23.77 7.90
N ALA A 225 8.31 -23.42 7.27
CA ALA A 225 8.14 -23.47 5.82
C ALA A 225 8.43 -22.08 5.25
#